data_AF-A0A6V7UJS5-F1
#
_entry.id   AF-A0A6V7UJS5-F1
#
_cell.length_a   1.000
_cell.length_b   1.000
_cell.length_c   1.000
_cell.angle_alpha   90.00
_cell.angle_beta   90.00
_cell.angle_gamma   90.00
#
_symmetry.space_group_name_H-M   'P 1'
#
loop_
_entity.id
_entity.type
_entity.pdbx_description
1 polymer ?
#
loop_
_entity_poly.entity_id
_entity_poly.type
_entity_poly.pdbx_seq_one_letter_code
_entity_poly.pdbx_strand_id
1 'polypeptide(L)'
;MHIPKLSAAFDNLTGQHLATVGGDKTIKIWSKEKRPEEGQSWCSWKIAVNLPFLETKWPLYAVVWNCDGIIAVGGGDCLVRLFVFDVENSALSLLSSIRLPSEINCLAWRPKQQSEQTTNYLAVASDDGHLHFLQIDSQYINRFGAINGQIEAMAIEGITRMRRMKKLS
;
A
#
# COMPACT_ATOMS: atom_id res chain seq x y z
N MET A 1 20.60 -3.54 -15.14
CA MET A 1 19.20 -3.64 -15.61
C MET A 1 18.33 -3.76 -14.38
N HIS A 2 17.63 -2.68 -14.00
CA HIS A 2 16.75 -2.71 -12.83
C HIS A 2 15.45 -3.42 -13.22
N ILE A 3 15.17 -4.57 -12.60
CA ILE A 3 13.91 -5.30 -12.82
C ILE A 3 12.78 -4.41 -12.27
N PRO A 4 11.70 -4.14 -13.04
CA PRO A 4 10.57 -3.39 -12.52
C PRO A 4 9.95 -4.17 -11.36
N LYS A 5 9.93 -3.57 -10.17
CA LYS A 5 9.15 -4.10 -9.04
C LYS A 5 7.66 -3.92 -9.37
N LEU A 6 6.91 -5.01 -9.28
CA LEU A 6 5.46 -5.01 -9.33
C LEU A 6 4.96 -5.43 -7.94
N SER A 7 3.96 -4.74 -7.44
CA SER A 7 3.33 -5.05 -6.15
C SER A 7 1.82 -5.10 -6.31
N ALA A 8 1.19 -6.01 -5.56
CA ALA A 8 -0.24 -6.22 -5.59
C ALA A 8 -0.76 -6.54 -4.19
N ALA A 9 -1.95 -6.07 -3.85
CA ALA A 9 -2.60 -6.31 -2.57
C ALA A 9 -4.12 -6.47 -2.75
N PHE A 10 -4.68 -7.55 -2.23
CA PHE A 10 -6.13 -7.74 -2.18
C PHE A 10 -6.75 -6.82 -1.13
N ASP A 11 -8.00 -6.42 -1.35
CA ASP A 11 -8.84 -5.96 -0.25
C ASP A 11 -8.94 -7.08 0.80
N ASN A 12 -8.40 -6.82 1.99
CA ASN A 12 -8.34 -7.80 3.07
C ASN A 12 -9.72 -8.17 3.63
N LEU A 13 -10.77 -7.37 3.39
CA LEU A 13 -12.10 -7.66 3.88
C LEU A 13 -12.85 -8.64 2.98
N THR A 14 -12.88 -8.39 1.66
CA THR A 14 -13.75 -9.15 0.73
C THR A 14 -12.98 -10.00 -0.28
N GLY A 15 -11.73 -9.64 -0.59
CA GLY A 15 -10.96 -10.23 -1.68
C GLY A 15 -11.57 -10.03 -3.08
N GLN A 16 -12.57 -9.16 -3.24
CA GLN A 16 -13.22 -8.87 -4.53
C GLN A 16 -12.46 -7.82 -5.35
N HIS A 17 -11.58 -7.08 -4.70
CA HIS A 17 -10.76 -6.05 -5.30
C HIS A 17 -9.27 -6.33 -5.09
N LEU A 18 -8.45 -5.90 -6.05
CA LEU A 18 -7.00 -6.04 -6.05
C LEU A 18 -6.40 -4.71 -6.46
N ALA A 19 -5.53 -4.15 -5.63
CA ALA A 19 -4.72 -2.98 -5.98
C ALA A 19 -3.39 -3.44 -6.57
N THR A 20 -2.89 -2.77 -7.62
CA THR A 20 -1.57 -3.02 -8.20
C THR A 20 -0.83 -1.72 -8.49
N VAL A 21 0.50 -1.75 -8.33
CA VAL A 21 1.40 -0.64 -8.68
C VAL A 21 2.68 -1.15 -9.34
N GLY A 22 3.39 -0.28 -10.06
CA GLY A 22 4.65 -0.65 -10.69
C GLY A 22 5.38 0.48 -11.42
N GLY A 23 6.23 0.08 -12.36
CA GLY A 23 7.08 0.98 -13.16
C GLY A 23 6.33 1.95 -14.09
N ASP A 24 5.06 1.67 -14.39
CA ASP A 24 4.17 2.55 -15.17
C ASP A 24 3.61 3.72 -14.34
N LYS A 25 3.94 3.77 -13.04
CA LYS A 25 3.56 4.84 -12.10
C LYS A 25 2.04 4.99 -11.98
N THR A 26 1.31 3.89 -12.19
CA THR A 26 -0.14 3.88 -12.16
C THR A 26 -0.63 3.01 -11.02
N ILE A 27 -1.58 3.53 -10.24
CA ILE A 27 -2.33 2.73 -9.28
C ILE A 27 -3.55 2.20 -10.03
N LYS A 28 -3.65 0.87 -10.15
CA LYS A 28 -4.82 0.23 -10.73
C LYS A 28 -5.59 -0.50 -9.65
N ILE A 29 -6.90 -0.34 -9.65
CA ILE A 29 -7.81 -1.20 -8.88
C ILE A 29 -8.50 -2.13 -9.87
N TRP A 30 -8.41 -3.42 -9.61
CA TRP A 30 -9.05 -4.47 -10.35
C TRP A 30 -10.23 -4.99 -9.54
N SER A 31 -11.35 -5.25 -10.21
CA SER A 31 -12.52 -5.88 -9.63
C SER A 31 -12.71 -7.24 -10.25
N LYS A 32 -12.92 -8.24 -9.40
CA LYS A 32 -13.24 -9.60 -9.82
C LYS A 32 -14.54 -9.59 -10.61
N GLU A 33 -14.54 -10.18 -11.79
CA GLU A 33 -15.76 -10.39 -12.55
C GLU A 33 -16.58 -11.52 -11.92
N LYS A 34 -17.88 -11.62 -12.25
CA LYS A 34 -18.77 -12.64 -11.66
C LYS A 34 -18.17 -14.04 -11.82
N ARG A 35 -18.53 -14.93 -10.88
CA ARG A 35 -17.95 -16.27 -10.76
C ARG A 35 -17.87 -16.96 -12.12
N PRO A 36 -16.78 -17.71 -12.36
CA PRO A 36 -16.64 -18.49 -13.57
C PRO A 36 -17.84 -19.43 -13.72
N GLU A 37 -18.27 -19.69 -14.95
CA GLU A 37 -19.27 -20.73 -15.23
C GLU A 37 -18.83 -22.07 -14.60
N GLU A 38 -19.80 -22.93 -14.24
CA GLU A 38 -19.52 -24.21 -13.61
C GLU A 38 -18.43 -24.98 -14.38
N GLY A 39 -17.32 -25.28 -13.71
CA GLY A 39 -16.18 -26.03 -14.25
C GLY A 39 -14.91 -25.23 -14.53
N GLN A 40 -14.91 -23.90 -14.41
CA GLN A 40 -13.69 -23.09 -14.60
C GLN A 40 -12.90 -22.87 -13.30
N SER A 41 -11.59 -23.12 -13.35
CA SER A 41 -10.65 -23.00 -12.22
C SER A 41 -10.03 -21.61 -12.05
N TRP A 42 -10.39 -20.65 -12.90
CA TRP A 42 -9.82 -19.31 -12.96
C TRP A 42 -10.93 -18.26 -13.06
N CYS A 43 -10.67 -17.05 -12.58
CA CYS A 43 -11.62 -15.93 -12.64
C CYS A 43 -11.00 -14.75 -13.38
N SER A 44 -11.82 -14.04 -14.17
CA SER A 44 -11.41 -12.83 -14.86
C SER A 44 -11.52 -11.61 -13.94
N TRP A 45 -10.70 -10.60 -14.23
CA TRP A 45 -10.60 -9.36 -13.48
C TRP A 45 -10.62 -8.20 -14.48
N LYS A 46 -11.37 -7.14 -14.15
CA LYS A 46 -11.41 -5.92 -14.96
C LYS A 46 -10.83 -4.74 -14.18
N ILE A 47 -10.21 -3.81 -14.90
CA ILE A 47 -9.72 -2.56 -14.31
C ILE A 47 -10.94 -1.69 -13.98
N ALA A 48 -11.17 -1.44 -12.69
CA ALA A 48 -12.18 -0.50 -12.21
C ALA A 48 -11.62 0.92 -12.09
N VAL A 49 -10.35 1.05 -11.68
CA VAL A 49 -9.64 2.34 -11.56
C VAL A 49 -8.30 2.25 -12.26
N ASN A 50 -7.95 3.29 -13.00
CA ASN A 50 -6.63 3.48 -13.60
C ASN A 50 -6.15 4.90 -13.31
N LEU A 51 -5.42 5.08 -12.20
CA LEU A 51 -4.98 6.39 -11.72
C LEU A 51 -3.46 6.58 -11.99
N PRO A 52 -3.08 7.25 -13.08
CA PRO A 52 -1.68 7.56 -13.35
C PRO A 52 -1.20 8.69 -12.43
N PHE A 53 -0.02 8.54 -11.84
CA PHE A 53 0.58 9.56 -10.99
C PHE A 53 1.55 10.43 -11.82
N LEU A 54 1.03 11.57 -12.29
CA LEU A 54 1.78 12.48 -13.18
C LEU A 54 2.81 13.34 -12.44
N GLU A 55 2.63 13.53 -11.13
CA GLU A 55 3.51 14.36 -10.29
C GLU A 55 4.87 13.72 -10.01
N THR A 56 5.03 12.41 -10.26
CA THR A 56 6.28 11.70 -10.03
C THR A 56 6.88 11.15 -11.31
N LYS A 57 8.22 11.26 -11.40
CA LYS A 57 9.02 10.59 -12.42
C LYS A 57 9.46 9.19 -11.99
N TRP A 58 9.27 8.84 -10.72
CA TRP A 58 9.77 7.60 -10.14
C TRP A 58 8.69 6.51 -10.12
N PRO A 59 9.09 5.23 -10.26
CA PRO A 59 8.20 4.08 -10.14
C PRO A 59 7.60 3.94 -8.73
N LEU A 60 6.46 3.27 -8.68
CA LEU A 60 5.82 2.84 -7.43
C LEU A 60 6.22 1.39 -7.16
N TYR A 61 6.66 1.08 -5.94
CA TYR A 61 7.29 -0.20 -5.61
C TYR A 61 6.42 -1.09 -4.72
N ALA A 62 5.58 -0.51 -3.87
CA ALA A 62 4.85 -1.22 -2.84
C ALA A 62 3.41 -0.71 -2.74
N VAL A 63 2.46 -1.65 -2.64
CA VAL A 63 1.07 -1.38 -2.28
C VAL A 63 0.61 -2.38 -1.23
N VAL A 64 -0.13 -1.90 -0.23
CA VAL A 64 -0.77 -2.74 0.79
C VAL A 64 -2.16 -2.20 1.12
N TRP A 65 -3.11 -3.08 1.38
CA TRP A 65 -4.50 -2.75 1.69
C TRP A 65 -4.85 -3.35 3.06
N ASN A 66 -5.38 -2.55 3.99
CA ASN A 66 -5.81 -3.06 5.30
C ASN A 66 -7.31 -3.41 5.34
N CYS A 67 -7.75 -3.98 6.47
CA CYS A 67 -9.15 -4.35 6.69
C CYS A 67 -10.11 -3.16 6.87
N ASP A 68 -9.59 -1.95 7.07
CA ASP A 68 -10.38 -0.72 7.20
C ASP A 68 -10.60 -0.03 5.83
N GLY A 69 -10.15 -0.63 4.73
CA GLY A 69 -10.29 -0.09 3.38
C GLY A 69 -9.19 0.90 2.97
N ILE A 70 -8.15 1.09 3.79
CA ILE A 70 -7.03 2.00 3.50
C ILE A 70 -5.99 1.29 2.63
N ILE A 71 -5.64 1.94 1.53
CA ILE A 71 -4.58 1.53 0.62
C ILE A 71 -3.38 2.43 0.85
N ALA A 72 -2.22 1.85 1.21
CA ALA A 72 -0.96 2.57 1.27
C ALA A 72 -0.09 2.23 0.07
N VAL A 73 0.50 3.25 -0.54
CA VAL A 73 1.38 3.15 -1.71
C VAL A 73 2.69 3.87 -1.44
N GLY A 74 3.81 3.24 -1.83
CA GLY A 74 5.15 3.80 -1.71
C GLY A 74 6.00 3.55 -2.95
N GLY A 75 6.97 4.43 -3.21
CA GLY A 75 7.86 4.33 -4.36
C GLY A 75 9.16 5.12 -4.24
N GLY A 76 9.80 5.34 -5.38
CA GLY A 76 11.10 6.02 -5.49
C GLY A 76 11.06 7.54 -5.32
N ASP A 77 9.88 8.12 -5.09
CA ASP A 77 9.72 9.55 -4.80
C ASP A 77 9.73 9.88 -3.31
N CYS A 78 10.05 8.89 -2.47
CA CYS A 78 10.11 8.97 -1.02
C CYS A 78 8.77 9.31 -0.36
N LEU A 79 7.64 9.10 -1.06
CA LEU A 79 6.31 9.37 -0.52
C LEU A 79 5.59 8.08 -0.15
N VAL A 80 4.98 8.07 1.03
CA VAL A 80 3.93 7.14 1.42
C VAL A 80 2.59 7.84 1.23
N ARG A 81 1.75 7.32 0.33
CA ARG A 81 0.43 7.87 0.03
C ARG A 81 -0.65 6.94 0.54
N LEU A 82 -1.67 7.50 1.18
CA LEU A 82 -2.82 6.79 1.72
C LEU A 82 -4.05 7.11 0.88
N PHE A 83 -4.77 6.09 0.44
CA PHE A 83 -5.98 6.21 -0.36
C PHE A 83 -7.11 5.42 0.25
N VAL A 84 -8.34 5.78 -0.15
CA VAL A 84 -9.53 4.94 -0.01
C VAL A 84 -10.11 4.68 -1.40
N PHE A 85 -10.60 3.46 -1.60
CA PHE A 85 -11.31 3.08 -2.81
C PHE A 85 -12.81 3.23 -2.61
N ASP A 86 -13.43 4.12 -3.39
CA ASP A 86 -14.88 4.26 -3.48
C ASP A 86 -15.41 3.30 -4.55
N VAL A 87 -16.06 2.23 -4.08
CA VAL A 87 -16.61 1.17 -4.93
C VAL A 87 -17.73 1.69 -5.82
N GLU A 88 -18.58 2.59 -5.31
CA GLU A 88 -19.76 3.09 -6.01
C GLU A 88 -19.35 3.96 -7.19
N ASN A 89 -18.40 4.88 -6.95
CA ASN A 89 -17.92 5.81 -7.96
C ASN A 89 -16.75 5.25 -8.78
N SER A 90 -16.26 4.04 -8.45
CA SER A 90 -15.05 3.46 -9.05
C SER A 90 -13.91 4.48 -9.06
N ALA A 91 -13.63 5.06 -7.89
CA ALA A 91 -12.70 6.16 -7.74
C ALA A 91 -11.72 5.90 -6.59
N LEU A 92 -10.50 6.41 -6.73
CA LEU A 92 -9.51 6.45 -5.65
C LEU A 92 -9.39 7.88 -5.14
N SER A 93 -9.57 8.07 -3.84
CA SER A 93 -9.39 9.37 -3.19
C SER A 93 -8.13 9.35 -2.35
N LEU A 94 -7.24 10.33 -2.58
CA LEU A 94 -6.05 10.54 -1.76
C LEU A 94 -6.47 11.10 -0.40
N LEU A 95 -6.18 10.38 0.67
CA LEU A 95 -6.42 10.82 2.04
C LEU A 95 -5.25 11.67 2.57
N SER A 96 -4.01 11.21 2.32
CA SER A 96 -2.80 11.88 2.81
C SER A 96 -1.55 11.38 2.09
N SER A 97 -0.48 12.16 2.21
CA SER A 97 0.83 11.88 1.65
C SER A 97 1.91 12.32 2.64
N ILE A 98 2.87 11.45 2.91
CA ILE A 98 3.96 11.68 3.87
C ILE A 98 5.27 11.48 3.14
N ARG A 99 6.17 12.46 3.27
CA ARG A 99 7.52 12.34 2.75
C ARG A 99 8.47 11.79 3.80
N LEU A 100 9.18 10.73 3.43
CA LEU A 100 10.26 10.13 4.21
C LEU A 100 11.62 10.49 3.62
N PRO A 101 12.72 10.25 4.35
CA PRO A 101 14.06 10.66 3.91
C PRO A 101 14.54 9.98 2.62
N SER A 102 14.10 8.74 2.35
CA SER A 102 14.55 7.96 1.19
C SER A 102 13.42 7.14 0.56
N GLU A 103 13.73 6.39 -0.50
CA GLU A 103 12.78 5.61 -1.29
C GLU A 103 12.06 4.55 -0.45
N ILE A 104 10.80 4.27 -0.80
CA ILE A 104 9.96 3.32 -0.05
C ILE A 104 10.01 1.95 -0.69
N ASN A 105 10.75 1.03 -0.07
CA ASN A 105 11.00 -0.29 -0.64
C ASN A 105 9.92 -1.32 -0.29
N CYS A 106 9.31 -1.21 0.88
CA CYS A 106 8.31 -2.16 1.40
C CYS A 106 7.35 -1.47 2.36
N LEU A 107 6.13 -1.98 2.42
CA LEU A 107 5.07 -1.54 3.31
C LEU A 107 4.41 -2.76 3.96
N ALA A 108 4.00 -2.65 5.22
CA ALA A 108 3.23 -3.69 5.89
C ALA A 108 2.29 -3.10 6.94
N TRP A 109 1.00 -3.33 6.79
CA TRP A 109 0.04 -3.01 7.84
C TRP A 109 0.19 -3.99 9.00
N ARG A 110 0.14 -3.49 10.24
CA ARG A 110 -0.04 -4.33 11.42
C ARG A 110 -1.37 -5.08 11.27
N PRO A 111 -1.39 -6.41 11.32
CA PRO A 111 -2.65 -7.16 11.31
C PRO A 111 -3.53 -6.72 12.48
N LYS A 112 -4.78 -6.37 12.21
CA LYS A 112 -5.77 -6.11 13.27
C LYS A 112 -6.48 -7.42 13.59
N GLN A 113 -6.55 -7.73 14.88
CA GLN A 113 -7.60 -8.63 15.36
C GLN A 113 -8.92 -7.86 15.38
N GLN A 114 -10.01 -8.56 15.13
CA GLN A 114 -11.35 -8.02 14.93
C GLN A 114 -11.93 -7.50 16.27
N SER A 115 -11.29 -6.50 16.89
CA SER A 115 -11.75 -5.85 18.11
C SER A 115 -11.23 -4.41 18.23
N GLU A 116 -12.17 -3.47 18.12
CA GLU A 116 -12.25 -2.11 18.70
C GLU A 116 -11.13 -1.07 18.47
N GLN A 117 -9.98 -1.43 17.90
CA GLN A 117 -8.92 -0.43 17.67
C GLN A 117 -9.17 0.37 16.38
N THR A 118 -9.48 1.66 16.53
CA THR A 118 -9.56 2.64 15.44
C THR A 118 -8.18 3.00 14.89
N THR A 119 -7.10 2.68 15.60
CA THR A 119 -5.73 3.02 15.18
C THR A 119 -5.11 1.89 14.34
N ASN A 120 -4.59 2.25 13.17
CA ASN A 120 -3.74 1.43 12.32
C ASN A 120 -2.27 1.78 12.53
N TYR A 121 -1.41 0.77 12.36
CA TYR A 121 0.04 0.99 12.28
C TYR A 121 0.56 0.46 10.95
N LEU A 122 1.37 1.26 10.27
CA LEU A 122 2.02 0.92 9.02
C LEU A 122 3.53 0.90 9.22
N ALA A 123 4.16 -0.24 9.01
CA ALA A 123 5.60 -0.34 8.90
C ALA A 123 6.05 0.01 7.49
N VAL A 124 7.10 0.81 7.38
CA VAL A 124 7.66 1.31 6.12
C VAL A 124 9.16 1.05 6.13
N ALA A 125 9.65 0.26 5.16
CA ALA A 125 11.08 0.05 4.98
C ALA A 125 11.61 1.00 3.91
N SER A 126 12.58 1.84 4.30
CA SER A 126 13.19 2.81 3.41
C SER A 126 14.62 2.43 3.01
N ASP A 127 15.10 2.96 1.88
CA ASP A 127 16.44 2.71 1.36
C ASP A 127 17.55 3.38 2.19
N ASP A 128 17.19 4.27 3.11
CA ASP A 128 18.11 4.87 4.10
C ASP A 128 18.57 3.87 5.19
N GLY A 129 18.03 2.65 5.18
CA GLY A 129 18.35 1.61 6.16
C GLY A 129 17.46 1.63 7.40
N HIS A 130 16.44 2.49 7.45
CA HIS A 130 15.51 2.61 8.57
C HIS A 130 14.16 1.93 8.33
N LEU A 131 13.51 1.54 9.43
CA LEU A 131 12.10 1.21 9.49
C LEU A 131 11.35 2.37 10.15
N HIS A 132 10.34 2.89 9.45
CA HIS A 132 9.42 3.88 9.99
C HIS A 132 8.11 3.21 10.36
N PHE A 133 7.56 3.56 11.53
CA PHE A 133 6.23 3.15 11.96
C PHE A 133 5.32 4.37 11.96
N LEU A 134 4.25 4.30 11.16
CA LEU A 134 3.27 5.36 11.04
C LEU A 134 2.00 4.96 11.80
N GLN A 135 1.51 5.85 12.65
CA GLN A 135 0.21 5.71 13.31
C GLN A 135 -0.88 6.41 12.50
N ILE A 136 -1.96 5.71 12.17
CA ILE A 136 -3.02 6.18 11.27
C ILE A 136 -4.38 5.89 11.89
N ASP A 137 -5.10 6.93 12.31
CA ASP A 137 -6.40 6.77 12.97
C ASP A 137 -7.56 6.74 11.98
N SER A 138 -8.30 5.62 11.96
CA SER A 138 -9.43 5.37 11.05
C SER A 138 -10.68 6.19 11.39
N GLN A 139 -10.74 6.78 12.58
CA GLN A 139 -11.93 7.49 13.07
C GLN A 139 -12.32 8.70 12.20
N TYR A 140 -11.43 9.16 11.32
CA TYR A 140 -11.68 10.25 10.37
C TYR A 140 -12.06 9.76 8.97
N ILE A 141 -12.02 8.46 8.69
CA ILE A 141 -12.23 7.91 7.34
C ILE A 141 -13.72 7.75 7.03
N ASN A 142 -14.58 7.67 8.06
CA ASN A 142 -16.02 7.39 7.90
C ASN A 142 -16.92 8.59 7.55
N ARG A 143 -16.36 9.77 7.24
CA ARG A 143 -17.15 10.91 6.73
C ARG A 143 -16.35 11.67 5.68
N PHE A 144 -16.54 11.31 4.42
CA PHE A 144 -16.09 12.08 3.25
C PHE A 144 -14.58 12.39 3.22
N GLY A 145 -13.77 11.38 2.86
CA GLY A 145 -12.57 11.59 2.05
C GLY A 145 -11.41 12.41 2.62
N ALA A 146 -11.37 12.71 3.92
CA ALA A 146 -10.24 13.43 4.53
C ALA A 146 -9.91 12.89 5.92
N ILE A 147 -8.62 12.64 6.17
CA ILE A 147 -8.13 12.36 7.52
C ILE A 147 -7.92 13.68 8.28
N ASN A 148 -8.78 13.98 9.25
CA ASN A 148 -8.59 15.08 10.20
C ASN A 148 -7.80 14.59 11.43
N GLY A 149 -6.58 14.10 11.22
CA GLY A 149 -5.71 13.63 12.31
C GLY A 149 -4.23 13.73 11.92
N GLN A 150 -3.39 14.02 12.92
CA GLN A 150 -1.94 14.10 12.75
C GLN A 150 -1.39 12.68 12.55
N ILE A 151 -0.74 12.41 11.42
CA ILE A 151 0.01 11.16 11.25
C ILE A 151 1.35 11.33 11.95
N GLU A 152 1.53 10.59 13.05
CA GLU A 152 2.80 10.55 13.76
C GLU A 152 3.66 9.42 13.21
N ALA A 153 4.91 9.75 12.89
CA ALA A 153 5.91 8.82 12.39
C ALA A 153 7.00 8.64 13.46
N MET A 154 7.26 7.41 13.87
CA MET A 154 8.41 7.07 14.70
C MET A 154 9.36 6.18 13.89
N ALA A 155 10.60 6.62 13.72
CA ALA A 155 11.66 5.80 13.14
C ALA A 155 12.30 4.96 14.25
N ILE A 156 12.50 3.66 14.01
CA ILE A 156 13.28 2.80 14.89
C ILE A 156 14.53 2.36 14.12
N GLU A 157 15.70 2.62 14.70
CA GLU A 157 16.97 2.14 14.16
C GLU A 157 17.15 0.65 14.49
N GLY A 158 17.12 -0.20 13.48
CA GLY A 158 17.51 -1.59 13.59
C GLY A 158 19.04 -1.71 13.52
N ILE A 159 19.66 -2.18 14.60
CA ILE A 159 21.11 -2.41 14.75
C ILE A 159 21.75 -2.96 13.47
N THR A 160 22.68 -2.19 12.90
CA THR A 160 23.54 -2.62 11.78
C THR A 160 24.43 -3.78 12.22
N ARG A 161 24.11 -5.02 11.81
CA ARG A 161 25.13 -6.07 11.64
C ARG A 161 24.67 -7.20 10.73
N MET A 162 24.57 -6.94 9.41
CA MET A 162 24.79 -8.02 8.45
C MET A 162 26.27 -8.42 8.51
N ARG A 163 26.60 -9.44 9.31
CA ARG A 163 27.89 -10.12 9.16
C ARG A 163 27.87 -10.85 7.81
N ARG A 164 28.80 -10.48 6.92
CA ARG A 164 29.15 -11.27 5.73
C ARG A 164 29.29 -12.75 6.16
N MET A 165 28.45 -13.63 5.64
CA MET A 165 28.75 -15.05 5.63
C MET A 165 29.99 -15.23 4.75
N LYS A 166 31.12 -15.60 5.36
CA LYS A 166 32.26 -16.15 4.62
C LYS A 166 31.76 -17.44 3.98
N LYS A 167 31.84 -17.55 2.65
CA LYS A 167 31.73 -18.85 1.98
C LYS A 167 32.83 -19.76 2.54
N LEU A 168 32.43 -20.87 3.15
CA LEU A 168 33.28 -22.03 3.38
C LEU A 168 33.10 -22.95 2.17
N SER A 169 34.08 -22.90 1.26
CA SER A 169 34.58 -23.99 0.41
C SER A 169 35.60 -23.40 -0.55
#